data_AF-A0A0D3J3M7-F1
#
_entry.id   AF-A0A0D3J3M7-F1
#
_cell.length_a   1.000
_cell.length_b   1.000
_cell.length_c   1.000
_cell.angle_alpha   90.00
_cell.angle_beta   90.00
_cell.angle_gamma   90.00
#
_symmetry.space_group_name_H-M   'P 1'
#
loop_
_entity.id
_entity.type
_entity.pdbx_description
1 polymer ?
#
loop_
_entity_poly.entity_id
_entity_poly.type
_entity_poly.pdbx_seq_one_letter_code
_entity_poly.pdbx_strand_id
1 'polypeptide(L)'
;MAPLAPAAAAPPARRPPPASMLDPGGGGSFIADHSLLAACAIFLAVKLGLDLFSSPEAFLSELDEGAAAEGKSRGFGWLQADLRMPLPPWAELQEACHLVGTHGGKYMYLCASRDMGYDGCKQSSDFSDYYGKPVYVCSGGEVGGR
;
A
#
# COMPACT_ATOMS: atom_id res chain seq x y z
N MET A 1 16.24 44.61 -26.74
CA MET A 1 14.80 44.90 -26.58
C MET A 1 14.02 43.83 -27.33
N ALA A 2 13.58 42.79 -26.63
CA ALA A 2 12.87 41.65 -27.20
C ALA A 2 11.39 41.72 -26.76
N PRO A 3 10.41 41.48 -27.65
CA PRO A 3 9.00 41.57 -27.30
C PRO A 3 8.51 40.34 -26.51
N LEU A 4 7.73 40.64 -25.46
CA LEU A 4 7.01 39.70 -24.60
C LEU A 4 5.92 38.97 -25.39
N ALA A 5 5.92 37.63 -25.33
CA ALA A 5 4.84 36.80 -25.86
C ALA A 5 3.69 36.65 -24.84
N PRO A 6 2.42 36.62 -25.30
CA PRO A 6 1.24 36.59 -24.43
C PRO A 6 0.91 35.20 -23.86
N ALA A 7 0.29 35.23 -22.69
CA ALA A 7 -0.15 34.11 -21.85
C ALA A 7 -1.09 33.13 -22.56
N ALA A 8 -0.75 31.83 -22.52
CA ALA A 8 -1.62 30.75 -22.92
C ALA A 8 -2.62 30.41 -21.80
N ALA A 9 -3.90 30.47 -22.14
CA ALA A 9 -5.03 30.20 -21.25
C ALA A 9 -5.13 28.73 -20.83
N ALA A 10 -5.45 28.50 -19.56
CA ALA A 10 -5.65 27.18 -18.97
C ALA A 10 -6.97 26.52 -19.44
N PRO A 11 -7.01 25.19 -19.65
CA PRO A 11 -8.24 24.47 -19.96
C PRO A 11 -9.13 24.25 -18.71
N PRO A 12 -10.47 24.21 -18.86
CA PRO A 12 -11.40 24.07 -17.75
C PRO A 12 -11.46 22.65 -17.15
N ALA A 13 -11.58 22.61 -15.82
CA ALA A 13 -11.74 21.41 -15.00
C ALA A 13 -13.02 20.62 -15.34
N ARG A 14 -12.89 19.30 -15.51
CA ARG A 14 -14.01 18.36 -15.65
C ARG A 14 -14.48 17.91 -14.26
N ARG A 15 -15.80 18.03 -14.00
CA ARG A 15 -16.46 17.56 -12.77
C ARG A 15 -16.68 16.04 -12.79
N PRO A 16 -16.65 15.36 -11.64
CA PRO A 16 -17.02 13.95 -11.51
C PRO A 16 -18.55 13.73 -11.52
N PRO A 17 -19.05 12.56 -11.97
CA PRO A 17 -20.45 12.16 -11.82
C PRO A 17 -20.77 11.68 -10.39
N PRO A 18 -21.98 11.94 -9.85
CA PRO A 18 -22.42 11.40 -8.56
C PRO A 18 -23.05 10.00 -8.63
N ALA A 19 -22.71 9.21 -7.61
CA ALA A 19 -23.49 8.21 -6.86
C ALA A 19 -24.19 7.04 -7.58
N SER A 20 -23.96 5.84 -7.06
CA SER A 20 -24.99 4.80 -7.00
C SER A 20 -25.03 4.22 -5.57
N MET A 21 -26.24 4.27 -5.05
CA MET A 21 -26.72 3.93 -3.72
C MET A 21 -27.60 2.69 -3.90
N LEU A 22 -27.25 1.56 -3.27
CA LEU A 22 -28.04 0.32 -3.20
C LEU A 22 -27.65 -0.34 -1.86
N ASP A 23 -28.39 -0.17 -0.77
CA ASP A 23 -29.65 -0.83 -0.32
C ASP A 23 -29.36 -1.94 0.73
N PRO A 24 -29.87 -1.81 1.98
CA PRO A 24 -29.73 -2.80 3.04
C PRO A 24 -31.05 -3.58 3.23
N GLY A 25 -31.02 -4.91 3.06
CA GLY A 25 -32.19 -5.72 3.38
C GLY A 25 -31.93 -7.22 3.31
N GLY A 26 -31.97 -7.90 4.46
CA GLY A 26 -31.85 -9.36 4.51
C GLY A 26 -31.86 -9.93 5.92
N GLY A 27 -32.96 -9.73 6.66
CA GLY A 27 -33.21 -10.46 7.89
C GLY A 27 -33.55 -11.93 7.60
N GLY A 28 -32.98 -12.83 8.39
CA GLY A 28 -33.30 -14.25 8.37
C GLY A 28 -33.04 -14.88 9.74
N SER A 29 -34.08 -14.90 10.58
CA SER A 29 -34.11 -15.78 11.76
C SER A 29 -34.19 -17.22 11.30
N PHE A 30 -33.15 -18.01 11.58
CA PHE A 30 -33.23 -19.47 11.53
C PHE A 30 -33.27 -20.00 12.96
N ILE A 31 -34.48 -20.37 13.39
CA ILE A 31 -34.69 -21.27 14.51
C ILE A 31 -34.15 -22.63 14.04
N ALA A 32 -32.97 -23.02 14.50
CA ALA A 32 -32.35 -24.31 14.20
C ALA A 32 -32.01 -25.01 15.51
N ASP A 33 -32.66 -26.15 15.71
CA ASP A 33 -32.55 -27.15 16.78
C ASP A 33 -31.26 -27.16 17.61
N HIS A 34 -31.42 -26.88 18.92
CA HIS A 34 -30.35 -26.94 19.92
C HIS A 34 -29.62 -28.30 19.98
N SER A 35 -30.26 -29.40 19.56
CA SER A 35 -29.66 -30.74 19.58
C SER A 35 -28.64 -30.97 18.46
N LEU A 36 -28.85 -30.38 17.29
CA LEU A 36 -27.90 -30.43 16.17
C LEU A 36 -26.70 -29.50 16.42
N LEU A 37 -26.97 -28.34 17.01
CA LEU A 37 -25.93 -27.38 17.41
C LEU A 37 -25.02 -27.98 18.50
N ALA A 38 -25.58 -28.69 19.47
CA ALA A 38 -24.81 -29.40 20.49
C ALA A 38 -23.96 -30.55 19.91
N ALA A 39 -24.50 -31.33 18.97
CA ALA A 39 -23.75 -32.40 18.31
C ALA A 39 -22.59 -31.85 17.46
N CYS A 40 -22.82 -30.77 16.71
CA CYS A 40 -21.76 -30.06 15.98
C CYS A 40 -20.71 -29.49 16.94
N ALA A 41 -21.11 -28.87 18.05
CA ALA A 41 -20.17 -28.32 19.03
C ALA A 41 -19.29 -29.42 19.66
N ILE A 42 -19.86 -30.58 19.97
CA ILE A 42 -19.10 -31.72 20.50
C ILE A 42 -18.16 -32.29 19.44
N PHE A 43 -18.61 -32.47 18.20
CA PHE A 43 -17.74 -32.96 17.12
C PHE A 43 -16.59 -32.00 16.81
N LEU A 44 -16.87 -30.70 16.76
CA LEU A 44 -15.86 -29.65 16.60
C LEU A 44 -14.90 -29.63 17.79
N ALA A 45 -15.40 -29.75 19.03
CA ALA A 45 -14.55 -29.78 20.22
C ALA A 45 -13.67 -31.04 20.28
N VAL A 46 -14.18 -32.21 19.88
CA VAL A 46 -13.40 -33.46 19.82
C VAL A 46 -12.37 -33.39 18.70
N LYS A 47 -12.72 -32.80 17.54
CA LYS A 47 -11.77 -32.57 16.44
C LYS A 47 -10.68 -31.59 16.84
N LEU A 48 -11.06 -30.39 17.30
CA LEU A 48 -10.13 -29.39 17.84
C LEU A 48 -9.24 -29.98 18.94
N GLY A 49 -9.81 -30.77 19.86
CA GLY A 49 -9.06 -31.41 20.94
C GLY A 49 -8.06 -32.47 20.46
N LEU A 50 -8.41 -33.28 19.44
CA LEU A 50 -7.47 -34.22 18.83
C LEU A 50 -6.37 -33.51 18.04
N ASP A 51 -6.72 -32.46 17.31
CA ASP A 51 -5.76 -31.66 16.53
C ASP A 51 -4.78 -30.89 17.45
N LEU A 52 -5.26 -30.39 18.60
CA LEU A 52 -4.44 -29.78 19.66
C LEU A 52 -3.46 -30.77 20.31
N PHE A 53 -3.84 -32.03 20.48
CA PHE A 53 -2.95 -33.05 21.04
C PHE A 53 -1.93 -33.55 20.02
N SER A 54 -2.26 -33.50 18.72
CA SER A 54 -1.38 -34.02 17.67
C SER A 54 -0.37 -33.00 17.11
N SER A 55 -0.60 -31.68 17.29
CA SER A 55 0.35 -30.65 16.83
C SER A 55 0.16 -29.31 17.56
N PRO A 56 0.78 -29.10 18.73
CA PRO A 56 0.67 -27.84 19.47
C PRO A 56 1.30 -26.63 18.75
N GLU A 57 2.04 -26.84 17.66
CA GLU A 57 2.67 -25.75 16.88
C GLU A 57 1.73 -25.08 15.87
N ALA A 58 0.57 -25.68 15.56
CA ALA A 58 -0.34 -25.15 14.54
C ALA A 58 -1.39 -24.15 15.09
N PHE A 59 -1.66 -24.16 16.40
CA PHE A 59 -2.77 -23.38 16.98
C PHE A 59 -2.36 -21.99 17.50
N LEU A 60 -1.06 -21.73 17.69
CA LEU A 60 -0.58 -20.39 18.04
C LEU A 60 -0.60 -19.42 16.85
N SER A 61 -0.96 -19.87 15.64
CA SER A 61 -1.02 -19.03 14.45
C SER A 61 -2.38 -18.36 14.22
N GLU A 62 -3.47 -18.79 14.87
CA GLU A 62 -4.84 -18.32 14.56
C GLU A 62 -5.40 -17.31 15.58
N LEU A 63 -4.79 -17.16 16.76
CA LEU A 63 -5.17 -16.15 17.77
C LEU A 63 -4.35 -14.85 17.69
N ASP A 64 -3.40 -14.76 16.74
CA ASP A 64 -2.70 -13.50 16.41
C ASP A 64 -3.39 -12.70 15.30
N GLU A 65 -4.55 -13.15 14.79
CA GLU A 65 -5.30 -12.44 13.76
C GLU A 65 -6.35 -11.48 14.36
N GLY A 66 -5.87 -10.61 15.25
CA GLY A 66 -6.71 -9.60 15.92
C GLY A 66 -5.98 -8.36 16.45
N ALA A 67 -4.63 -8.36 16.45
CA ALA A 67 -3.85 -7.21 16.92
C ALA A 67 -2.47 -7.05 16.25
N ALA A 68 -2.20 -7.75 15.14
CA ALA A 68 -1.05 -7.47 14.29
C ALA A 68 -1.55 -6.88 12.97
N ALA A 69 -1.56 -5.55 12.88
CA ALA A 69 -1.61 -4.88 11.60
C ALA A 69 -0.51 -5.46 10.70
N GLU A 70 -0.94 -6.22 9.72
CA GLU A 70 -0.26 -6.60 8.49
C GLU A 70 1.08 -5.87 8.30
N GLY A 71 2.16 -6.51 8.74
CA GLY A 71 3.53 -6.08 8.48
C GLY A 71 3.95 -6.34 7.03
N LYS A 72 3.04 -6.28 6.04
CA LYS A 72 3.48 -6.01 4.66
C LYS A 72 4.14 -4.65 4.75
N SER A 73 5.47 -4.60 4.68
CA SER A 73 6.23 -3.36 4.73
C SER A 73 5.60 -2.41 3.72
N ARG A 74 4.77 -1.47 4.20
CA ARG A 74 4.06 -0.54 3.33
C ARG A 74 5.16 0.19 2.58
N GLY A 75 5.23 -0.04 1.27
CA GLY A 75 6.25 0.54 0.43
C GLY A 75 6.25 2.06 0.59
N PHE A 76 7.39 2.68 0.34
CA PHE A 76 7.47 4.14 0.32
C PHE A 76 6.53 4.70 -0.75
N GLY A 77 5.58 5.53 -0.32
CA GLY A 77 4.53 6.08 -1.16
C GLY A 77 4.35 7.58 -0.94
N TRP A 78 3.25 8.12 -1.45
CA TRP A 78 2.97 9.57 -1.42
C TRP A 78 2.92 10.18 -0.01
N LEU A 79 2.48 9.40 0.98
CA LEU A 79 2.32 9.88 2.36
C LEU A 79 3.67 10.13 3.06
N GLN A 80 4.72 9.43 2.62
CA GLN A 80 6.07 9.52 3.18
C GLN A 80 6.98 10.42 2.34
N ALA A 81 6.54 10.81 1.14
CA ALA A 81 7.25 11.73 0.27
C ALA A 81 7.22 13.15 0.82
N ASP A 82 8.33 13.86 0.68
CA ASP A 82 8.39 15.28 1.04
C ASP A 82 7.75 16.14 -0.05
N LEU A 83 6.45 16.39 0.09
CA LEU A 83 5.66 17.20 -0.85
C LEU A 83 6.03 18.69 -0.85
N ARG A 84 6.92 19.13 0.04
CA ARG A 84 7.45 20.51 0.03
C ARG A 84 8.38 20.74 -1.15
N MET A 85 8.97 19.68 -1.69
CA MET A 85 9.71 19.73 -2.95
C MET A 85 8.81 19.26 -4.09
N PRO A 86 8.66 20.05 -5.16
CA PRO A 86 7.91 19.60 -6.31
C PRO A 86 8.58 18.37 -6.92
N LEU A 87 7.76 17.42 -7.36
CA LEU A 87 8.28 16.26 -8.07
C LEU A 87 8.90 16.69 -9.41
N PRO A 88 10.06 16.12 -9.76
CA PRO A 88 10.74 16.45 -11.02
C PRO A 88 9.90 16.00 -12.23
N PRO A 89 10.04 16.66 -13.38
CA PRO A 89 9.44 16.19 -14.62
C PRO A 89 10.08 14.86 -15.08
N TRP A 90 9.35 14.11 -15.91
CA TRP A 90 9.80 12.81 -16.41
C TRP A 90 11.15 12.85 -17.14
N ALA A 91 11.45 13.94 -17.85
CA ALA A 91 12.71 14.11 -18.56
C ALA A 91 13.91 14.05 -17.60
N GLU A 92 13.84 14.76 -16.47
CA GLU A 92 14.90 14.80 -15.46
C GLU A 92 15.06 13.45 -14.75
N LEU A 93 13.95 12.75 -14.48
CA LEU A 93 13.96 11.44 -13.82
C LEU A 93 14.70 10.34 -14.62
N GLN A 94 14.79 10.52 -15.95
CA GLN A 94 15.54 9.62 -16.84
C GLN A 94 17.04 9.88 -16.80
N GLU A 95 17.44 11.12 -16.50
CA GLU A 95 18.84 11.53 -16.43
C GLU A 95 19.44 11.20 -15.06
N ALA A 96 18.68 11.42 -13.99
CA ALA A 96 19.13 11.21 -12.62
C ALA A 96 18.01 10.78 -11.68
N CYS A 97 18.39 10.12 -10.58
CA CYS A 97 17.48 9.83 -9.48
C CYS A 97 17.35 11.02 -8.54
N HIS A 98 16.13 11.36 -8.14
CA HIS A 98 15.85 12.53 -7.30
C HIS A 98 15.47 12.14 -5.87
N LEU A 99 15.98 12.87 -4.90
CA LEU A 99 15.65 12.65 -3.49
C LEU A 99 14.18 13.05 -3.24
N VAL A 100 13.37 12.10 -2.80
CA VAL A 100 11.94 12.30 -2.52
C VAL A 100 11.64 12.31 -1.02
N GLY A 101 12.56 11.82 -0.18
CA GLY A 101 12.40 11.91 1.27
C GLY A 101 13.32 10.96 2.02
N THR A 102 12.92 10.65 3.25
CA THR A 102 13.63 9.70 4.12
C THR A 102 12.65 8.72 4.73
N HIS A 103 13.05 7.46 4.83
CA HIS A 103 12.22 6.41 5.41
C HIS A 103 13.08 5.37 6.12
N GLY A 104 12.75 5.08 7.37
CA GLY A 104 13.52 4.12 8.18
C GLY A 104 15.00 4.50 8.32
N GLY A 105 15.31 5.79 8.42
CA GLY A 105 16.69 6.28 8.54
C GLY A 105 17.51 6.20 7.26
N LYS A 106 16.90 5.93 6.10
CA LYS A 106 17.57 5.95 4.79
C LYS A 106 17.01 7.02 3.88
N TYR A 107 17.85 7.54 2.99
CA TYR A 107 17.41 8.42 1.91
C TYR A 107 16.65 7.62 0.86
N MET A 108 15.52 8.16 0.42
CA MET A 108 14.67 7.54 -0.60
C MET A 108 14.76 8.36 -1.88
N TYR A 109 15.12 7.69 -2.97
CA TYR A 109 15.32 8.28 -4.29
C TYR A 109 14.30 7.76 -5.28
N LEU A 110 13.84 8.63 -6.16
CA LEU A 110 12.91 8.31 -7.24
C LEU A 110 13.68 8.22 -8.56
N CYS A 111 13.56 7.09 -9.25
CA CYS A 111 14.32 6.76 -10.46
C CYS A 111 13.41 6.27 -11.58
N ALA A 112 13.72 6.60 -12.83
CA ALA A 112 13.02 6.06 -14.00
C ALA A 112 13.34 4.57 -14.28
N SER A 113 14.46 4.07 -13.76
CA SER A 113 14.88 2.68 -13.92
C SER A 113 15.51 2.14 -12.63
N ARG A 114 15.60 0.80 -12.53
CA ARG A 114 16.16 0.11 -11.36
C ARG A 114 17.70 0.16 -11.33
N ASP A 115 18.34 0.28 -12.49
CA ASP A 115 19.77 0.03 -12.66
C ASP A 115 20.63 1.30 -12.53
N MET A 116 20.14 2.31 -11.79
CA MET A 116 20.80 3.62 -11.61
C MET A 116 21.84 3.66 -10.49
N GLY A 117 22.31 2.49 -10.02
CA GLY A 117 23.37 2.40 -8.99
C GLY A 117 22.89 2.54 -7.54
N TYR A 118 21.60 2.35 -7.27
CA TYR A 118 21.05 2.33 -5.91
C TYR A 118 20.54 0.94 -5.53
N ASP A 119 20.59 0.63 -4.24
CA ASP A 119 20.09 -0.63 -3.70
C ASP A 119 18.63 -0.50 -3.26
N GLY A 120 17.96 -1.65 -3.08
CA GLY A 120 16.60 -1.69 -2.51
C GLY A 120 15.53 -1.01 -3.38
N CYS A 121 15.79 -0.86 -4.68
CA CYS A 121 14.84 -0.32 -5.63
C CYS A 121 13.57 -1.18 -5.74
N LYS A 122 12.43 -0.61 -5.36
CA LYS A 122 11.10 -1.20 -5.52
C LYS A 122 10.25 -0.31 -6.41
N GLN A 123 9.53 -0.92 -7.35
CA GLN A 123 8.54 -0.18 -8.13
C GLN A 123 7.45 0.33 -7.20
N SER A 124 7.08 1.60 -7.35
CA SER A 124 6.00 2.21 -6.58
C SER A 124 4.83 2.52 -7.51
N SER A 125 3.67 1.93 -7.22
CA SER A 125 2.43 2.17 -7.98
C SER A 125 2.02 3.63 -7.92
N ASP A 126 2.10 4.21 -6.72
CA ASP A 126 1.82 5.60 -6.41
C ASP A 126 2.47 6.59 -7.39
N PHE A 127 3.79 6.47 -7.58
CA PHE A 127 4.52 7.34 -8.51
C PHE A 127 4.32 6.90 -9.96
N SER A 128 4.21 5.59 -10.21
CA SER A 128 4.00 5.09 -11.57
C SER A 128 2.68 5.59 -12.17
N ASP A 129 1.64 5.70 -11.36
CA ASP A 129 0.32 6.19 -11.76
C ASP A 129 0.36 7.70 -12.08
N TYR A 130 1.15 8.48 -11.34
CA TYR A 130 1.32 9.91 -11.58
C TYR A 130 2.07 10.22 -12.89
N TYR A 131 3.13 9.47 -13.18
CA TYR A 131 3.89 9.66 -14.42
C TYR A 131 3.31 8.89 -15.62
N GLY A 132 2.37 7.96 -15.39
CA GLY A 132 1.85 7.03 -16.40
C GLY A 132 2.92 6.09 -16.96
N LYS A 133 4.00 5.87 -16.20
CA LYS A 133 5.21 5.12 -16.59
C LYS A 133 5.78 4.41 -15.36
N PRO A 134 6.50 3.29 -15.51
CA PRO A 134 7.06 2.58 -14.36
C PRO A 134 8.12 3.44 -13.65
N VAL A 135 7.91 3.69 -12.37
CA VAL A 135 8.84 4.45 -11.51
C VAL A 135 9.25 3.61 -10.31
N TYR A 136 10.53 3.72 -9.97
CA TYR A 136 11.17 2.96 -8.90
C TYR A 136 11.58 3.89 -7.78
N VAL A 137 11.34 3.46 -6.55
CA VAL A 137 11.86 4.09 -5.34
C VAL A 137 13.01 3.25 -4.84
N CYS A 138 14.20 3.84 -4.78
CA CYS A 138 15.41 3.20 -4.33
C CYS A 138 15.86 3.75 -2.98
N SER A 139 16.44 2.88 -2.15
CA SER A 139 17.04 3.27 -0.88
C SER A 139 18.52 3.58 -1.07
N GLY A 140 18.94 4.76 -0.65
CA GLY A 140 20.34 5.16 -0.63
C GLY A 140 20.97 5.03 0.77
N GLY A 141 21.95 5.89 1.03
CA GLY A 141 22.70 5.92 2.29
C GLY A 141 21.85 6.24 3.52
N GLU A 142 22.44 6.03 4.70
CA GLU A 142 21.82 6.33 5.98
C GLU A 142 21.82 7.83 6.27
N VAL A 143 20.70 8.31 6.80
CA VAL A 143 20.47 9.69 7.18
C VAL A 143 21.23 9.95 8.48
N GLY A 144 22.41 10.56 8.38
CA GLY A 144 23.24 10.92 9.54
C GLY A 144 24.53 10.10 9.71
N GLY A 145 24.88 9.22 8.78
CA GLY A 145 26.19 8.58 8.74
C GLY A 145 27.25 9.58 8.26
N ARG A 146 27.92 10.25 9.19
CA ARG A 146 29.08 11.11 8.95
C ARG A 146 30.26 10.60 9.75
#